data_AF-A0A7X5QSM6-F1
#
_entry.id   AF-A0A7X5QSM6-F1
#
_cell.length_a   1.000
_cell.length_b   1.000
_cell.length_c   1.000
_cell.angle_alpha   90.00
_cell.angle_beta   90.00
_cell.angle_gamma   90.00
#
_symmetry.space_group_name_H-M   'P 1'
#
loop_
_entity.id
_entity.type
_entity.pdbx_description
1 polymer ?
#
loop_
_entity_poly.entity_id
_entity_poly.type
_entity_poly.pdbx_seq_one_letter_code
_entity_poly.pdbx_strand_id
1 'polypeptide(L)'
;MFPHLLVAIDRRASAHRAAALGVRTAACIGARVTVLFVVTLPDEAPPFPDGPGSQSAIDAGERLFRRMRRMANLAGVPCVCRYAFGRDARMIVREAATAHHCDLVLVNAPGAAVPAIGATAHG
;
A
#
# COMPACT_ATOMS: atom_id res chain seq x y z
N MET A 1 -19.26 5.39 -9.20
CA MET A 1 -18.22 4.36 -9.44
C MET A 1 -16.91 4.89 -8.92
N PHE A 2 -15.93 4.04 -8.58
CA PHE A 2 -14.65 4.41 -7.95
C PHE A 2 -13.55 4.54 -9.02
N PRO A 3 -13.40 5.66 -9.75
CA PRO A 3 -12.44 5.79 -10.83
C PRO A 3 -10.97 5.72 -10.37
N HIS A 4 -10.66 5.97 -9.08
CA HIS A 4 -9.27 6.04 -8.62
C HIS A 4 -9.04 5.37 -7.26
N LEU A 5 -8.37 4.22 -7.33
CA LEU A 5 -7.94 3.45 -6.16
C LEU A 5 -6.58 3.92 -5.62
N LEU A 6 -6.47 4.15 -4.31
CA LEU A 6 -5.20 4.19 -3.59
C LEU A 6 -4.93 2.83 -2.94
N VAL A 7 -3.72 2.30 -3.10
CA VAL A 7 -3.27 1.09 -2.41
C VAL A 7 -2.07 1.44 -1.53
N ALA A 8 -2.31 1.49 -0.23
CA ALA A 8 -1.29 1.79 0.76
C ALA A 8 -0.62 0.51 1.27
N ILE A 9 0.70 0.46 1.17
CA ILE A 9 1.54 -0.66 1.55
C ILE A 9 2.71 -0.20 2.41
N ASP A 10 3.26 -1.12 3.19
CA ASP A 10 4.42 -0.90 4.06
C ASP A 10 5.53 -1.91 3.74
N ARG A 11 6.55 -2.02 4.60
CA ARG A 11 7.68 -2.93 4.42
C ARG A 11 7.33 -4.41 4.66
N ARG A 12 6.10 -4.75 5.06
CA ARG A 12 5.75 -6.13 5.42
C ARG A 12 5.65 -7.02 4.19
N ALA A 13 5.92 -8.31 4.36
CA ALA A 13 5.86 -9.29 3.26
C ALA A 13 4.47 -9.34 2.59
N SER A 14 3.40 -9.05 3.33
CA SER A 14 2.02 -8.97 2.83
C SER A 14 1.79 -7.82 1.84
N ALA A 15 2.68 -6.81 1.80
CA ALA A 15 2.59 -5.66 0.89
C ALA A 15 2.46 -6.08 -0.58
N HIS A 16 3.17 -7.12 -1.00
CA HIS A 16 3.07 -7.63 -2.37
C HIS A 16 1.67 -8.15 -2.70
N ARG A 17 1.03 -8.87 -1.77
CA ARG A 17 -0.31 -9.43 -1.99
C ARG A 17 -1.36 -8.33 -2.01
N ALA A 18 -1.27 -7.36 -1.10
CA ALA A 18 -2.17 -6.21 -1.04
C ALA A 18 -2.06 -5.35 -2.31
N ALA A 19 -0.84 -5.02 -2.74
CA ALA A 19 -0.61 -4.29 -3.98
C ALA A 19 -1.16 -5.04 -5.20
N ALA A 20 -0.94 -6.36 -5.25
CA ALA A 20 -1.45 -7.17 -6.35
C ALA A 20 -2.98 -7.26 -6.38
N LEU A 21 -3.61 -7.40 -5.21
CA LEU A 21 -5.06 -7.36 -5.09
C LEU A 21 -5.62 -6.01 -5.55
N GLY A 22 -4.97 -4.91 -5.19
CA GLY A 22 -5.38 -3.57 -5.60
C GLY A 22 -5.37 -3.39 -7.12
N VAL A 23 -4.31 -3.81 -7.81
CA VAL A 23 -4.25 -3.75 -9.29
C VAL A 23 -5.32 -4.62 -9.93
N ARG A 24 -5.55 -5.85 -9.43
CA ARG A 24 -6.62 -6.71 -9.96
C ARG A 24 -8.00 -6.09 -9.75
N THR A 25 -8.22 -5.51 -8.56
CA THR A 25 -9.48 -4.83 -8.24
C THR A 25 -9.71 -3.67 -9.21
N ALA A 26 -8.69 -2.84 -9.42
CA ALA A 26 -8.73 -1.73 -10.39
C ALA A 26 -9.04 -2.22 -11.81
N ALA A 27 -8.44 -3.33 -12.25
CA ALA A 27 -8.74 -3.93 -13.55
C ALA A 27 -10.21 -4.37 -13.66
N CYS A 28 -10.75 -5.04 -12.63
CA CYS A 28 -12.15 -5.50 -12.64
C CYS A 28 -13.15 -4.35 -12.68
N ILE A 29 -12.83 -3.20 -12.07
CA ILE A 29 -13.72 -2.04 -12.00
C ILE A 29 -13.33 -0.92 -12.99
N GLY A 30 -12.39 -1.15 -13.91
CA GLY A 30 -11.96 -0.13 -14.88
C GLY A 30 -11.38 1.15 -14.25
N ALA A 31 -10.75 1.05 -13.09
CA ALA A 31 -10.16 2.18 -12.37
C ALA A 31 -8.66 2.33 -12.63
N ARG A 32 -8.11 3.51 -12.35
CA ARG A 32 -6.66 3.72 -12.22
C ARG A 32 -6.21 3.49 -10.78
N VAL A 33 -4.92 3.20 -10.60
CA VAL A 33 -4.34 2.92 -9.28
C VAL A 33 -3.14 3.81 -8.94
N THR A 34 -3.13 4.33 -7.71
CA THR A 34 -1.93 4.85 -7.07
C THR A 34 -1.46 3.85 -6.02
N VAL A 35 -0.25 3.31 -6.17
CA VAL A 35 0.41 2.49 -5.15
C VAL A 35 1.29 3.39 -4.29
N LEU A 36 0.99 3.46 -3.00
CA LEU A 36 1.69 4.28 -2.02
C LEU A 36 2.50 3.39 -1.07
N PHE A 37 3.82 3.50 -1.13
CA PHE A 37 4.72 2.86 -0.17
C PHE A 37 4.98 3.80 1.01
N VAL A 38 4.41 3.45 2.15
CA VAL A 38 4.51 4.22 3.39
C VAL A 38 5.74 3.77 4.17
N VAL A 39 6.62 4.73 4.45
CA VAL A 39 7.81 4.52 5.28
C VAL A 39 7.59 5.28 6.59
N THR A 40 7.25 4.56 7.65
CA THR A 40 7.14 5.14 8.99
C THR A 40 8.51 5.30 9.63
N LEU A 41 8.79 6.50 10.13
CA LEU A 41 10.00 6.82 10.87
C LEU A 41 9.73 6.64 12.38
N PRO A 42 10.62 5.98 13.15
CA PRO A 42 10.47 5.87 14.60
C PRO A 42 10.60 7.24 15.28
N ASP A 43 9.93 7.42 16.43
CA ASP A 43 9.84 8.71 17.13
C ASP A 43 11.17 9.20 17.72
N GLU A 44 12.10 8.29 18.06
CA GLU A 44 13.34 8.58 18.79
C GLU A 44 14.63 8.39 17.96
N ALA A 45 14.57 8.43 16.62
CA ALA A 45 15.81 8.37 15.83
C ALA A 45 16.56 9.71 15.87
N PRO A 46 17.82 9.77 16.36
CA PRO A 46 18.64 10.97 16.22
C PRO A 46 18.86 11.30 14.74
N PRO A 47 19.07 12.57 14.36
CA PRO A 47 19.42 12.94 12.99
C PRO A 47 20.85 12.44 12.72
N PHE A 48 20.99 11.19 12.26
CA PHE A 48 22.28 10.66 11.83
C PHE A 48 22.79 11.44 10.59
N PRO A 49 24.13 11.56 10.39
CA PRO A 49 24.73 12.31 9.27
C PRO A 49 24.49 11.67 7.90
N ASP A 50 23.93 10.45 7.87
CA ASP A 50 23.45 9.75 6.67
C ASP A 50 21.91 9.64 6.74
N GLY A 51 21.18 10.68 6.31
CA GLY A 51 19.72 10.74 6.42
C GLY A 51 18.95 9.77 5.48
N PRO A 52 17.62 9.95 5.36
CA PRO A 52 16.53 9.47 6.21
C PRO A 52 16.10 8.03 5.84
N GLY A 53 15.60 7.23 6.78
CA GLY A 53 14.77 6.06 6.44
C GLY A 53 15.38 5.03 5.47
N SER A 54 16.65 4.64 5.68
CA SER A 54 17.38 3.48 5.11
C SER A 54 17.21 3.25 3.59
N GLN A 55 18.29 3.43 2.82
CA GLN A 55 18.41 3.00 1.41
C GLN A 55 17.76 1.63 1.13
N SER A 56 17.82 0.69 2.09
CA SER A 56 17.16 -0.62 2.01
C SER A 56 15.63 -0.58 1.84
N ALA A 57 14.95 0.42 2.41
CA ALA A 57 13.50 0.62 2.29
C ALA A 57 13.14 1.13 0.88
N ILE A 58 13.95 2.05 0.35
CA ILE A 58 13.84 2.55 -1.02
C ILE A 58 14.07 1.41 -2.01
N ASP A 59 15.14 0.63 -1.83
CA ASP A 59 15.44 -0.50 -2.72
C ASP A 59 14.32 -1.56 -2.71
N ALA A 60 13.75 -1.84 -1.53
CA ALA A 60 12.62 -2.75 -1.38
C ALA A 60 11.36 -2.21 -2.08
N GLY A 61 11.05 -0.93 -1.88
CA GLY A 61 9.93 -0.27 -2.55
C GLY A 61 10.09 -0.25 -4.06
N GLU A 62 11.30 -0.03 -4.59
CA GLU A 62 11.55 0.02 -6.02
C GLU A 62 11.32 -1.34 -6.68
N ARG A 63 11.78 -2.43 -6.05
CA ARG A 63 11.52 -3.78 -6.54
C ARG A 63 10.02 -4.05 -6.62
N LEU A 64 9.27 -3.61 -5.61
CA LEU A 64 7.82 -3.72 -5.60
C LEU A 64 7.18 -2.85 -6.69
N PHE A 65 7.60 -1.60 -6.86
CA PHE A 65 7.09 -0.70 -7.90
C PHE A 65 7.35 -1.24 -9.31
N ARG A 66 8.54 -1.76 -9.59
CA ARG A 66 8.85 -2.43 -10.86
C ARG A 66 7.89 -3.59 -11.13
N ARG A 67 7.51 -4.35 -10.10
CA ARG A 67 6.54 -5.43 -10.22
C ARG A 67 5.12 -4.90 -10.45
N MET A 68 4.69 -3.88 -9.72
CA MET A 68 3.33 -3.32 -9.83
C MET A 68 3.10 -2.65 -11.18
N ARG A 69 4.06 -1.85 -11.66
CA ARG A 69 3.99 -1.24 -12.99
C ARG A 69 3.86 -2.28 -14.09
N ARG A 70 4.65 -3.37 -14.04
CA ARG A 70 4.55 -4.47 -15.01
C ARG A 70 3.18 -5.12 -14.98
N MET A 71 2.68 -5.46 -13.79
CA MET A 71 1.41 -6.14 -13.64
C MET A 71 0.22 -5.26 -14.05
N ALA A 72 0.26 -3.97 -13.73
CA ALA A 72 -0.76 -3.01 -14.14
C ALA A 72 -0.74 -2.79 -15.66
N ASN A 73 0.45 -2.68 -16.27
CA ASN A 73 0.59 -2.56 -17.72
C ASN A 73 -0.02 -3.78 -18.45
N LEU A 74 0.31 -5.00 -17.98
CA LEU A 74 -0.28 -6.24 -18.53
C LEU A 74 -1.80 -6.31 -18.38
N ALA A 75 -2.35 -5.64 -17.36
CA ALA A 75 -3.80 -5.57 -17.12
C ALA A 75 -4.48 -4.36 -17.78
N GLY A 76 -3.75 -3.51 -18.52
CA GLY A 76 -4.28 -2.26 -19.09
C GLY A 76 -4.69 -1.21 -18.06
N VAL A 77 -4.15 -1.29 -16.83
CA VAL A 77 -4.49 -0.41 -15.71
C VAL A 77 -3.47 0.73 -15.60
N PRO A 78 -3.86 2.02 -15.68
CA PRO A 78 -2.97 3.13 -15.38
C PRO A 78 -2.49 3.06 -13.92
N CYS A 79 -1.19 3.02 -13.71
CA CYS A 79 -0.59 2.84 -12.38
C CYS A 79 0.50 3.87 -12.09
N VAL A 80 0.34 4.62 -11.00
CA VAL A 80 1.36 5.51 -10.44
C VAL A 80 1.91 4.91 -9.15
N CYS A 81 3.21 5.02 -8.91
CA CYS A 81 3.83 4.56 -7.67
C CYS A 81 4.49 5.74 -6.94
N ARG A 82 4.25 5.86 -5.64
CA ARG A 82 4.73 6.98 -4.80
C ARG A 82 5.28 6.47 -3.48
N TYR A 83 6.32 7.12 -2.98
CA TYR A 83 6.74 7.01 -1.59
C TYR A 83 6.08 8.10 -0.77
N ALA A 84 5.81 7.81 0.49
CA ALA A 84 5.58 8.83 1.49
C ALA A 84 6.26 8.44 2.80
N PHE A 85 6.84 9.44 3.46
CA PHE A 85 7.59 9.30 4.69
C PHE A 85 6.91 10.12 5.78
N GLY A 86 6.94 9.62 7.01
CA GLY A 86 6.43 10.37 8.15
C GLY A 86 6.23 9.47 9.36
N ARG A 87 5.55 9.98 10.38
CA ARG A 87 5.38 9.27 11.66
C ARG A 87 4.02 8.59 11.77
N ASP A 88 2.98 9.21 11.22
CA ASP A 88 1.62 8.69 11.25
C ASP A 88 1.21 8.14 9.88
N ALA A 89 1.18 6.81 9.76
CA ALA A 89 0.77 6.12 8.54
C ALA A 89 -0.67 6.46 8.12
N ARG A 90 -1.60 6.66 9.07
CA ARG A 90 -2.99 7.00 8.74
C ARG A 90 -3.09 8.40 8.15
N MET A 91 -2.37 9.36 8.74
CA MET A 91 -2.29 10.73 8.22
C MET A 91 -1.70 10.74 6.80
N ILE A 92 -0.57 10.05 6.59
CA ILE A 92 0.09 9.93 5.28
C ILE A 92 -0.86 9.37 4.22
N VAL A 93 -1.57 8.28 4.54
CA VAL A 93 -2.51 7.65 3.60
C VAL A 93 -3.67 8.59 3.28
N ARG A 94 -4.20 9.30 4.28
CA ARG A 94 -5.29 10.28 4.10
C ARG A 94 -4.84 11.42 3.19
N GLU A 95 -3.68 12.00 3.45
CA GLU A 95 -3.13 13.11 2.65
C GLU A 95 -2.86 12.68 1.20
N ALA A 96 -2.29 11.48 1.00
CA ALA A 96 -2.06 10.95 -0.33
C ALA A 96 -3.37 10.68 -1.09
N ALA A 97 -4.40 10.14 -0.41
CA ALA A 97 -5.71 9.93 -1.02
C ALA A 97 -6.32 11.26 -1.48
N THR A 98 -6.28 12.29 -0.63
CA THR A 98 -6.78 13.63 -0.96
C THR A 98 -5.98 14.25 -2.11
N ALA A 99 -4.64 14.24 -2.04
CA ALA A 99 -3.77 14.86 -3.03
C ALA A 99 -3.85 14.21 -4.41
N HIS A 100 -4.21 12.92 -4.46
CA HIS A 100 -4.37 12.19 -5.72
C HIS A 100 -5.83 12.03 -6.15
N HIS A 101 -6.78 12.60 -5.40
CA HIS A 101 -8.22 12.46 -5.64
C HIS A 101 -8.67 10.98 -5.73
N CYS A 102 -8.15 10.15 -4.83
CA CYS A 102 -8.56 8.76 -4.71
C CYS A 102 -9.89 8.67 -3.97
N ASP A 103 -10.80 7.85 -4.49
CA ASP A 103 -12.17 7.66 -4.00
C ASP A 103 -12.37 6.31 -3.29
N LEU A 104 -11.38 5.42 -3.39
CA LEU A 104 -11.31 4.15 -2.69
C LEU A 104 -9.90 3.91 -2.18
N VAL A 105 -9.76 3.58 -0.89
CA VAL A 105 -8.47 3.31 -0.25
C VAL A 105 -8.40 1.86 0.21
N LEU A 106 -7.39 1.14 -0.26
CA LEU A 106 -7.07 -0.22 0.14
C LEU A 106 -5.82 -0.19 1.02
N VAL A 107 -5.98 -0.55 2.28
CA VAL A 107 -4.91 -0.57 3.29
C VAL A 107 -4.63 -2.00 3.70
N ASN A 108 -3.35 -2.38 3.77
CA ASN A 108 -2.95 -3.63 4.37
C ASN A 108 -2.97 -3.51 5.90
N ALA A 109 -4.11 -3.81 6.53
CA ALA A 109 -4.21 -3.84 7.99
C ALA A 109 -3.34 -4.98 8.58
N PRO A 110 -2.62 -4.78 9.70
CA PRO A 110 -2.16 -5.90 10.50
C PRO A 110 -3.38 -6.76 10.83
N GLY A 111 -3.26 -8.07 10.65
CA GLY A 111 -4.39 -8.99 10.86
C GLY A 111 -5.03 -8.72 12.21
N ALA A 112 -6.26 -8.21 12.22
CA ALA A 112 -7.18 -8.61 13.25
C ALA A 112 -7.21 -10.14 13.15
N ALA A 113 -6.87 -10.83 14.23
CA ALA A 113 -7.12 -12.26 14.31
C ALA A 113 -8.54 -12.48 13.80
N VAL A 114 -8.70 -13.18 12.67
CA VAL A 114 -10.01 -13.59 12.21
C VAL A 114 -10.55 -14.44 13.36
N PRO A 115 -11.60 -14.02 14.09
CA PRO A 115 -12.16 -14.88 15.11
C PRO A 115 -12.59 -16.16 14.38
N ALA A 116 -12.05 -17.29 14.83
CA ALA A 116 -12.45 -18.59 14.32
C ALA A 116 -13.97 -18.66 14.43
N ILE A 117 -14.64 -18.70 13.28
CA ILE A 117 -16.09 -18.83 13.23
C ILE A 117 -16.36 -20.24 13.79
N GLY A 118 -16.97 -20.29 14.97
CA GLY A 118 -17.13 -21.50 15.75
C GLY A 118 -17.81 -22.59 14.93
N ALA A 119 -17.17 -23.76 14.88
CA ALA A 119 -17.86 -25.00 14.59
C ALA A 119 -18.70 -25.35 15.82
N THR A 120 -19.93 -24.85 15.88
CA THR A 120 -20.95 -25.45 16.74
C THR A 120 -21.34 -26.79 16.11
N ALA A 121 -20.65 -27.85 16.52
CA ALA A 121 -21.18 -29.20 16.41
C ALA A 121 -22.29 -29.34 17.45
N HIS A 122 -23.54 -29.39 17.00
CA HIS A 122 -24.63 -29.90 17.82
C HIS A 122 -24.46 -31.41 17.95
N GLY A 123 -24.27 -31.86 19.19
CA GLY A 123 -24.55 -33.22 19.64
C GLY A 123 -25.81 -33.23 20.48
#